data_AF-G2GJN7-F1
#
_entry.id   AF-G2GJN7-F1
#
_cell.length_a   1.000
_cell.length_b   1.000
_cell.length_c   1.000
_cell.angle_alpha   90.00
_cell.angle_beta   90.00
_cell.angle_gamma   90.00
#
_symmetry.space_group_name_H-M   'P 1'
#
loop_
_entity.id
_entity.type
_entity.pdbx_description
1 polymer ?
#
loop_
_entity_poly.entity_id
_entity_poly.type
_entity_poly.pdbx_seq_one_letter_code
_entity_poly.pdbx_strand_id
1 'polypeptide(L)'
;MIGVEDWAEIRRLHRAEGMSIKGIARHLGIARNTVRRAVASDDPPKYRRAPKGSIVDAVEPAIRELLAKYPRMPATVIAERIGWERSLSVLKRRVRELRPV
;
A
#
# COMPACT_ATOMS: atom_id res chain seq x y z
N MET A 1 -6.64 -10.22 9.08
CA MET A 1 -5.60 -9.36 9.67
C MET A 1 -6.12 -8.99 11.05
N ILE A 2 -5.32 -9.18 12.11
CA ILE A 2 -5.76 -8.87 13.48
C ILE A 2 -5.70 -7.37 13.72
N GLY A 3 -6.67 -6.83 14.47
CA GLY A 3 -6.63 -5.43 14.89
C GLY A 3 -5.52 -5.17 15.91
N VAL A 4 -5.29 -3.91 16.26
CA VAL A 4 -4.35 -3.53 17.33
C VAL A 4 -4.83 -4.07 18.68
N GLU A 5 -6.14 -4.11 18.91
CA GLU A 5 -6.78 -4.66 20.11
C GLU A 5 -6.54 -6.17 20.25
N ASP A 6 -6.81 -6.95 19.19
CA ASP A 6 -6.52 -8.38 19.14
C ASP A 6 -5.03 -8.69 19.37
N TRP A 7 -4.15 -7.86 18.81
CA TRP A 7 -2.69 -8.00 18.99
C TRP A 7 -2.27 -7.77 20.44
N ALA A 8 -2.81 -6.73 21.08
CA ALA A 8 -2.54 -6.43 22.48
C ALA A 8 -3.06 -7.55 23.39
N GLU A 9 -4.25 -8.07 23.11
CA GLU A 9 -4.86 -9.14 23.91
C GLU A 9 -4.09 -10.46 23.77
N ILE A 10 -3.69 -10.85 22.55
CA ILE A 10 -2.81 -12.02 22.35
C ILE A 10 -1.53 -11.90 23.18
N ARG A 11 -0.93 -10.69 23.21
CA ARG A 11 0.30 -10.45 23.95
C ARG A 11 0.09 -10.46 25.46
N ARG A 12 -1.01 -9.91 25.95
CA ARG A 12 -1.38 -9.96 27.37
C ARG A 12 -1.55 -11.41 27.82
N LEU A 13 -2.36 -12.19 27.11
CA LEU A 13 -2.59 -13.61 27.42
C LEU A 13 -1.30 -14.43 27.43
N HIS A 14 -0.36 -14.12 26.53
CA HIS A 14 0.92 -14.83 26.48
C HIS A 14 1.92 -14.38 27.55
N ARG A 15 2.14 -13.06 27.71
CA ARG A 15 3.22 -12.52 28.56
C ARG A 15 2.80 -12.33 30.02
N ALA A 16 1.55 -11.95 30.27
CA ALA A 16 1.05 -11.72 31.63
C ALA A 16 0.40 -12.99 32.21
N GLU A 17 -0.36 -13.73 31.41
CA GLU A 17 -1.12 -14.90 31.88
C GLU A 17 -0.44 -16.24 31.55
N GLY A 18 0.70 -16.22 30.84
CA GLY A 18 1.50 -17.42 30.55
C GLY A 18 0.83 -18.44 29.62
N MET A 19 -0.25 -18.06 28.93
CA MET A 19 -1.02 -18.97 28.11
C MET A 19 -0.22 -19.41 26.87
N SER A 20 -0.23 -20.71 26.58
CA SER A 20 0.46 -21.23 25.38
C SER A 20 -0.16 -20.67 24.09
N ILE A 21 0.65 -20.53 23.03
CA ILE A 21 0.19 -20.12 21.69
C ILE A 21 -1.01 -20.96 21.20
N LYS A 22 -1.06 -22.26 21.52
CA LYS A 22 -2.16 -23.15 21.15
C LYS A 22 -3.42 -22.87 21.98
N GLY A 23 -3.26 -22.53 23.25
CA GLY A 23 -4.36 -22.10 24.13
C GLY A 23 -4.99 -20.81 23.63
N ILE A 24 -4.17 -19.80 23.36
CA ILE A 24 -4.62 -18.49 22.86
C ILE A 24 -5.34 -18.64 21.52
N ALA A 25 -4.80 -19.44 20.59
CA ALA A 25 -5.44 -19.70 19.30
C ALA A 25 -6.84 -20.32 19.42
N ARG A 26 -7.05 -21.21 20.40
CA ARG A 26 -8.37 -21.80 20.67
C ARG A 26 -9.29 -20.85 21.40
N HIS A 27 -8.76 -20.09 22.36
CA HIS A 27 -9.52 -19.15 23.17
C HIS A 27 -10.08 -17.99 22.34
N LEU A 28 -9.26 -17.41 21.46
CA LEU A 28 -9.64 -16.27 20.61
C LEU A 28 -10.16 -16.69 19.23
N GLY A 29 -10.11 -17.98 18.87
CA GLY A 29 -10.47 -18.47 17.54
C GLY A 29 -9.52 -18.00 16.42
N ILE A 30 -8.31 -17.54 16.77
CA ILE A 30 -7.34 -16.97 15.83
C ILE A 30 -6.36 -18.05 15.35
N ALA A 31 -6.00 -18.04 14.08
CA ALA A 31 -5.02 -18.95 13.51
C ALA A 31 -3.69 -18.94 14.30
N ARG A 32 -3.16 -20.12 14.62
CA ARG A 32 -1.93 -20.30 15.41
C ARG A 32 -0.74 -19.49 14.89
N ASN A 33 -0.59 -19.38 13.57
CA ASN A 33 0.48 -18.61 12.95
C ASN A 33 0.33 -17.10 13.17
N THR A 34 -0.90 -16.61 13.27
CA THR A 34 -1.20 -15.21 13.58
C THR A 34 -0.88 -14.90 15.04
N VAL A 35 -1.25 -15.81 15.98
CA VAL A 35 -0.87 -15.70 17.39
C VAL A 35 0.65 -15.69 17.55
N ARG A 36 1.35 -16.61 16.87
CA ARG A 36 2.83 -16.65 16.88
C ARG A 36 3.44 -15.33 16.39
N ARG A 37 2.93 -14.77 15.29
CA ARG A 37 3.39 -13.48 14.76
C ARG A 37 3.10 -12.32 15.72
N ALA A 38 1.94 -12.31 16.36
CA ALA A 38 1.55 -11.28 17.31
C ALA A 38 2.43 -11.26 18.58
N VAL A 39 2.73 -12.44 19.13
CA VAL A 39 3.62 -12.58 20.30
C VAL A 39 5.05 -12.12 19.99
N ALA A 40 5.54 -12.45 18.79
CA ALA A 40 6.90 -12.12 18.33
C ALA A 40 7.08 -10.65 17.92
N SER A 41 6.00 -9.94 17.58
CA SER A 41 6.05 -8.52 17.21
C SER A 41 5.98 -7.65 18.46
N ASP A 42 7.00 -6.83 18.70
CA ASP A 42 6.96 -5.84 19.79
C ASP A 42 6.18 -4.57 19.44
N ASP A 43 6.03 -4.28 18.16
CA ASP A 43 5.25 -3.16 17.64
C ASP A 43 3.84 -3.62 17.19
N PRO A 44 2.79 -2.79 17.36
CA PRO A 44 1.45 -3.12 16.89
C PRO A 44 1.43 -3.38 15.38
N PRO A 45 0.49 -4.20 14.87
CA PRO A 45 0.35 -4.47 13.45
C PRO A 45 0.04 -3.17 12.70
N LYS A 46 1.07 -2.58 12.09
CA LYS A 46 0.92 -1.44 11.19
C LYS A 46 0.47 -1.96 9.83
N TYR A 47 -0.73 -1.57 9.39
CA TYR A 47 -1.17 -1.81 8.02
C TYR A 47 -0.26 -1.03 7.05
N ARG A 48 0.72 -1.71 6.45
CA ARG A 48 1.49 -1.19 5.32
C ARG A 48 1.09 -1.95 4.08
N ARG A 49 0.13 -1.39 3.33
CA ARG A 49 0.00 -1.75 1.92
C ARG A 49 1.02 -0.90 1.17
N ALA A 50 1.98 -1.53 0.50
CA ALA A 50 2.72 -0.83 -0.55
C ALA A 50 1.66 -0.26 -1.51
N PRO A 51 1.72 1.04 -1.88
CA PRO A 51 0.76 1.58 -2.84
C PRO A 51 0.80 0.66 -4.06
N LYS A 52 -0.36 0.12 -4.44
CA LYS A 52 -0.46 -0.58 -5.74
C LYS A 52 0.02 0.44 -6.77
N GLY A 53 1.03 0.06 -7.57
CA GLY A 53 1.50 0.90 -8.67
C GLY A 53 0.32 1.40 -9.49
N SER A 54 0.41 2.64 -9.96
CA SER A 54 -0.52 3.20 -10.92
C SER A 54 -0.20 2.63 -12.30
N ILE A 55 -1.23 2.40 -13.12
CA ILE A 55 -1.05 2.08 -14.53
C ILE A 55 -0.24 3.17 -15.28
N VAL A 56 -0.22 4.40 -14.76
CA VAL A 56 0.57 5.50 -15.31
C VAL A 56 2.07 5.36 -15.02
N ASP A 57 2.47 4.58 -14.01
CA ASP A 57 3.87 4.42 -13.64
C ASP A 57 4.69 3.81 -14.78
N ALA A 58 4.07 2.92 -15.59
CA ALA A 58 4.70 2.32 -16.76
C ALA A 58 5.01 3.33 -17.89
N VAL A 59 4.23 4.41 -17.99
CA VAL A 59 4.35 5.42 -19.04
C VAL A 59 4.92 6.76 -18.52
N GLU A 60 5.20 6.85 -17.23
CA GLU A 60 5.76 8.06 -16.61
C GLU A 60 7.06 8.55 -17.27
N PRO A 61 8.04 7.68 -17.63
CA PRO A 61 9.24 8.13 -18.33
C PRO A 61 8.94 8.88 -19.62
N ALA A 62 8.01 8.37 -20.44
CA ALA A 62 7.60 9.01 -21.69
C ALA A 62 6.89 10.36 -21.43
N ILE A 63 6.07 10.45 -20.37
CA ILE A 63 5.46 11.73 -19.96
C ILE A 63 6.52 12.75 -19.58
N ARG A 64 7.54 12.34 -18.80
CA ARG A 64 8.65 13.22 -18.39
C ARG A 64 9.45 13.71 -19.58
N GLU A 65 9.76 12.84 -20.55
CA GLU A 65 10.46 13.24 -21.78
C GLU A 65 9.67 14.27 -22.59
N LEU A 66 8.36 14.09 -22.73
CA LEU A 66 7.49 15.02 -23.43
C LEU A 66 7.40 16.36 -22.69
N LEU A 67 7.27 16.35 -21.37
CA LEU A 67 7.19 17.58 -20.56
C LEU A 67 8.54 18.30 -20.47
N ALA A 68 9.67 17.58 -20.51
CA ALA A 68 10.99 18.19 -20.55
C ALA A 68 11.20 19.00 -21.84
N LYS A 69 10.73 18.48 -22.98
CA LYS A 69 10.80 19.17 -24.29
C LYS A 69 9.70 20.22 -24.44
N TYR A 70 8.52 19.95 -23.91
CA TYR A 70 7.33 20.76 -24.09
C TYR A 70 6.55 20.91 -22.76
N PRO A 71 6.99 21.80 -21.85
CA PRO A 71 6.42 21.90 -20.49
C PRO A 71 4.93 22.23 -20.46
N ARG A 72 4.43 22.98 -21.46
CA ARG A 72 3.03 23.39 -21.58
C ARG A 72 2.16 22.41 -22.38
N MET A 73 2.71 21.29 -22.85
CA MET A 73 1.97 20.33 -23.69
C MET A 73 0.69 19.85 -22.97
N PRO A 74 -0.49 19.95 -23.61
CA PRO A 74 -1.74 19.47 -23.02
C PRO A 74 -1.69 17.97 -22.72
N ALA A 75 -2.29 17.55 -21.60
CA ALA A 75 -2.33 16.14 -21.21
C ALA A 75 -3.05 15.25 -22.23
N THR A 76 -3.97 15.81 -23.03
CA THR A 76 -4.62 15.11 -24.14
C THR A 76 -3.64 14.76 -25.26
N VAL A 77 -2.76 15.70 -25.64
CA VAL A 77 -1.73 15.48 -26.65
C VAL A 77 -0.67 14.49 -26.14
N ILE A 78 -0.34 14.54 -24.85
CA ILE A 78 0.53 13.54 -24.21
C ILE A 78 -0.12 12.15 -24.31
N ALA A 79 -1.42 12.03 -24.05
CA ALA A 79 -2.16 10.78 -24.14
C ALA A 79 -2.06 10.16 -25.54
N GLU A 80 -2.28 10.96 -26.58
CA GLU A 80 -2.18 10.51 -27.98
C GLU A 80 -0.76 10.03 -28.30
N ARG A 81 0.26 10.80 -27.91
CA ARG A 81 1.66 10.49 -28.23
C ARG A 81 2.19 9.23 -27.54
N ILE A 82 1.68 8.89 -26.37
CA ILE A 82 2.09 7.68 -25.64
C ILE A 82 1.16 6.48 -25.91
N GLY A 83 0.18 6.62 -26.81
CA GLY A 83 -0.80 5.56 -27.10
C GLY A 83 -1.68 5.22 -25.89
N TRP A 84 -2.11 6.23 -25.13
CA TRP A 84 -2.87 6.01 -23.89
C TRP A 84 -4.34 5.66 -24.18
N GLU A 85 -4.70 4.40 -23.96
CA GLU A 85 -6.07 3.88 -24.21
C GLU A 85 -6.97 3.86 -22.97
N ARG A 86 -6.49 4.37 -21.82
CA ARG A 86 -7.18 4.27 -20.53
C ARG A 86 -7.78 5.62 -20.11
N SER A 87 -8.42 5.66 -18.94
CA SER A 87 -9.03 6.89 -18.42
C SER A 87 -8.01 8.05 -18.37
N LEU A 88 -8.38 9.17 -18.98
CA LEU A 88 -7.59 10.40 -18.97
C LEU A 88 -7.46 11.02 -17.57
N SER A 89 -8.35 10.72 -16.63
CA SER A 89 -8.31 11.33 -15.29
C SER A 89 -7.02 11.00 -14.54
N VAL A 90 -6.58 9.73 -14.60
CA VAL A 90 -5.35 9.28 -13.92
C VAL A 90 -4.12 9.90 -14.60
N LEU A 91 -4.12 9.96 -15.93
CA LEU A 91 -3.06 10.59 -16.71
C LEU A 91 -2.95 12.09 -16.43
N LYS A 92 -4.07 12.82 -16.46
CA LYS A 92 -4.12 14.27 -16.18
C LYS A 92 -3.60 14.60 -14.78
N ARG A 93 -3.94 13.78 -13.78
CA ARG A 93 -3.42 13.93 -12.42
C ARG A 93 -1.90 13.81 -12.40
N ARG A 94 -1.35 12.76 -13.00
CA ARG A 94 0.11 12.55 -13.05
C ARG A 94 0.83 13.62 -13.85
N VAL A 95 0.30 14.03 -15.00
CA VAL A 95 0.87 15.15 -15.79
C VAL A 95 0.93 16.43 -14.97
N ARG A 96 -0.07 16.72 -14.13
CA ARG A 96 -0.05 17.88 -13.23
C ARG A 96 1.05 17.76 -12.17
N GLU A 97 1.25 16.58 -11.60
CA GLU A 97 2.33 16.30 -10.64
C GLU A 97 3.73 16.43 -11.26
N LEU A 98 3.87 16.11 -12.56
CA LEU A 98 5.14 16.09 -13.28
C LEU A 98 5.50 17.40 -13.98
N ARG A 99 4.56 18.34 -14.10
CA ARG A 99 4.84 19.63 -14.73
C ARG A 99 5.77 20.46 -13.84
N PRO A 100 6.92 20.93 -14.37
CA PRO A 100 7.72 21.90 -13.65
C PRO A 100 6.91 23.18 -13.44
N VAL A 101 6.96 23.72 -12.22
CA VAL A 101 6.37 25.01 -11.84
C VAL A 101 7.06 26.17 -12.55
#